data_AF-A0A934A3J6-F1
#
_entry.id   AF-A0A934A3J6-F1
#
_cell.length_a   1.000
_cell.length_b   1.000
_cell.length_c   1.000
_cell.angle_alpha   90.00
_cell.angle_beta   90.00
_cell.angle_gamma   90.00
#
_symmetry.space_group_name_H-M   'P 1'
#
loop_
_entity.id
_entity.type
_entity.pdbx_description
1 polymer ?
#
loop_
_entity_poly.entity_id
_entity_poly.type
_entity_poly.pdbx_seq_one_letter_code
_entity_poly.pdbx_strand_id
1 'polypeptide(L)'
;MVNFIEANRPADIKAYTSQTSRLRGKGKTADNKSVLDSSEDRVLLSPMAKEIQMAKNQLQEIPDVRIEKVTEIKNQIAQGSYQVSSEKIAHRLMGESLLNELL
;
A
#
# COMPACT_ATOMS: atom_id res chain seq x y z
N MET A 1 -12.55 -8.00 13.11
CA MET A 1 -11.51 -7.53 14.07
C MET A 1 -10.18 -7.92 13.46
N VAL A 2 -9.37 -6.95 13.00
CA VAL A 2 -8.10 -7.23 12.32
C VAL A 2 -7.02 -7.26 13.41
N ASN A 3 -6.49 -8.45 13.71
CA ASN A 3 -5.49 -8.62 14.76
C ASN A 3 -4.10 -8.24 14.24
N PHE A 4 -3.59 -7.11 14.70
CA PHE A 4 -2.25 -6.60 14.40
C PHE A 4 -1.31 -6.80 15.59
N ILE A 5 -0.94 -8.05 15.94
CA ILE A 5 0.29 -8.32 16.72
C ILE A 5 0.81 -9.71 16.32
N GLU A 6 1.73 -9.78 15.36
CA GLU A 6 2.66 -10.91 15.25
C GLU A 6 3.96 -10.43 14.58
N ALA A 7 4.61 -9.47 15.23
CA ALA A 7 5.93 -9.00 14.87
C ALA A 7 6.97 -10.03 15.33
N ASN A 8 7.46 -10.84 14.37
CA ASN A 8 8.81 -11.45 14.28
C ASN A 8 8.73 -12.87 13.68
N ARG A 9 8.50 -12.96 12.37
CA ARG A 9 8.70 -14.22 11.62
C ARG A 9 10.17 -14.34 11.19
N PRO A 10 10.93 -15.35 11.63
CA PRO A 10 12.37 -15.48 11.38
C PRO A 10 12.73 -15.82 9.92
N ALA A 11 11.74 -15.95 9.03
CA ALA A 11 11.95 -16.25 7.62
C ALA A 11 12.37 -15.02 6.81
N ASP A 12 11.90 -13.82 7.17
CA ASP A 12 12.07 -12.61 6.35
C ASP A 12 13.51 -12.05 6.42
N ILE A 13 14.15 -12.17 7.58
CA ILE A 13 15.56 -11.76 7.81
C ILE A 13 16.52 -12.69 7.03
N LYS A 14 16.18 -13.97 6.85
CA LYS A 14 17.00 -14.94 6.11
C LYS A 14 16.98 -14.67 4.60
N ALA A 15 15.87 -14.19 4.04
CA ALA A 15 15.80 -13.78 2.63
C ALA A 15 16.69 -12.56 2.34
N TYR A 16 16.70 -11.58 3.24
CA TYR A 16 17.54 -10.38 3.10
C TYR A 16 19.05 -10.69 3.21
N THR A 17 19.45 -11.50 4.20
CA THR A 17 20.87 -11.86 4.44
C THR A 17 21.43 -12.85 3.42
N SER A 18 20.60 -13.76 2.88
CA SER A 18 21.04 -14.69 1.82
C SER A 18 21.21 -14.03 0.45
N GLN A 19 20.52 -12.91 0.18
CA GLN A 19 20.64 -12.20 -1.09
C GLN A 19 21.84 -11.23 -1.11
N THR A 20 22.15 -10.59 0.01
CA THR A 20 23.33 -9.69 0.14
C THR A 20 24.66 -10.45 0.08
N SER A 21 24.72 -11.67 0.59
CA SER A 21 25.93 -12.51 0.54
C SER A 21 26.26 -13.03 -0.87
N ARG A 22 25.25 -13.29 -1.71
CA ARG A 22 25.46 -13.70 -3.13
C ARG A 22 26.05 -12.58 -4.00
N LEU A 23 25.80 -11.32 -3.65
CA LEU A 23 26.35 -10.17 -4.37
C LEU A 23 27.76 -9.79 -3.90
N ARG A 24 28.13 -10.11 -2.64
CA ARG A 24 29.47 -9.86 -2.09
C ARG A 24 30.50 -10.96 -2.43
N GLY A 25 30.04 -12.13 -2.88
CA GLY A 25 30.88 -13.31 -3.13
C GLY A 25 31.54 -13.42 -4.51
N LYS A 26 31.36 -12.46 -5.43
CA LYS A 26 31.90 -12.55 -6.79
C LYS A 26 32.96 -11.49 -7.05
N GLY A 27 34.13 -11.67 -6.45
CA GLY A 27 35.26 -10.77 -6.63
C GLY A 27 36.57 -11.32 -6.10
N LYS A 28 37.05 -12.45 -6.64
CA LYS A 28 38.49 -12.84 -6.62
C LYS A 28 38.83 -13.73 -7.81
N THR A 29 39.09 -13.13 -8.96
CA THR A 29 40.10 -13.60 -9.91
C THR A 29 40.86 -12.38 -10.38
N ALA A 30 42.15 -12.35 -10.06
CA ALA A 30 43.07 -11.30 -10.41
C ALA A 30 43.24 -11.25 -11.94
N ASP A 31 43.02 -10.09 -12.55
CA ASP A 31 43.99 -9.49 -13.47
C ASP A 31 43.60 -8.07 -13.92
N ASN A 32 44.64 -7.25 -14.05
CA ASN A 32 44.74 -5.89 -14.59
C ASN A 32 43.59 -5.35 -15.49
N LYS A 33 42.99 -4.20 -15.10
CA LYS A 33 42.96 -2.93 -15.88
C LYS A 33 41.96 -1.93 -15.28
N SER A 34 42.39 -0.67 -15.27
CA SER A 34 41.56 0.53 -15.12
C SER A 34 40.28 0.44 -15.95
N VAL A 35 39.13 0.43 -15.28
CA VAL A 35 37.88 1.05 -15.75
C VAL A 35 37.20 1.60 -14.52
N LEU A 36 36.77 2.85 -14.63
CA LEU A 36 35.90 3.57 -13.71
C LEU A 36 34.64 2.73 -13.46
N ASP A 37 34.68 1.84 -12.48
CA ASP A 37 33.51 1.06 -12.08
C ASP A 37 32.71 1.96 -11.16
N SER A 38 31.78 2.72 -11.77
CA SER A 38 30.68 3.35 -11.06
C SER A 38 30.03 2.25 -10.23
N SER A 39 30.39 2.21 -8.95
CA SER A 39 29.78 1.35 -7.95
C SER A 39 28.32 1.80 -7.82
N GLU A 40 27.49 1.35 -8.75
CA GLU A 40 26.05 1.50 -8.66
C GLU A 40 25.63 0.88 -7.34
N ASP A 41 25.24 1.75 -6.42
CA ASP A 41 24.81 1.36 -5.10
C ASP A 41 23.51 0.55 -5.25
N ARG A 42 23.61 -0.78 -5.19
CA ARG A 42 22.48 -1.68 -5.44
C ARG A 42 21.56 -1.68 -4.23
N VAL A 43 20.49 -0.89 -4.30
CA VAL A 43 19.43 -0.89 -3.30
C VAL A 43 18.56 -2.15 -3.44
N LEU A 44 18.67 -3.08 -2.48
CA LEU A 44 17.81 -4.27 -2.40
C LEU A 44 16.60 -3.98 -1.51
N LEU A 45 15.39 -4.08 -2.08
CA LEU A 45 14.14 -3.89 -1.35
C LEU A 45 13.78 -5.12 -0.52
N SER A 46 13.47 -4.92 0.77
CA SER A 46 13.01 -6.00 1.66
C SER A 46 11.66 -6.59 1.18
N PRO A 47 11.33 -7.84 1.54
CA PRO A 47 10.04 -8.45 1.19
C PRO A 47 8.84 -7.60 1.64
N MET A 48 8.87 -7.10 2.88
CA MET A 48 7.83 -6.23 3.43
C MET A 48 7.68 -4.91 2.63
N ALA A 49 8.79 -4.31 2.19
CA ALA A 49 8.72 -3.09 1.39
C ALA A 49 8.15 -3.36 -0.02
N LYS A 50 8.35 -4.56 -0.58
CA LYS A 50 7.66 -4.98 -1.81
C LYS A 50 6.15 -5.13 -1.59
N GLU A 51 5.73 -5.74 -0.48
CA GLU A 51 4.31 -5.88 -0.14
C GLU A 51 3.62 -4.53 0.01
N ILE A 52 4.24 -3.59 0.72
CA ILE A 52 3.73 -2.21 0.86
C ILE A 52 3.64 -1.52 -0.51
N GLN A 53 4.66 -1.68 -1.36
CA GLN A 53 4.64 -1.10 -2.70
C GLN A 53 3.52 -1.71 -3.55
N MET A 54 3.29 -3.02 -3.47
CA MET A 54 2.19 -3.69 -4.17
C MET A 54 0.83 -3.20 -3.67
N ALA A 55 0.63 -3.10 -2.36
CA ALA A 55 -0.60 -2.57 -1.78
C ALA A 55 -0.84 -1.10 -2.17
N LYS A 56 0.21 -0.28 -2.23
CA LYS A 56 0.15 1.11 -2.68
C LYS A 56 -0.24 1.21 -4.15
N ASN A 57 0.36 0.39 -5.01
CA ASN A 57 0.03 0.36 -6.44
C ASN A 57 -1.43 -0.07 -6.64
N GLN A 58 -1.90 -1.10 -5.93
CA GLN A 58 -3.30 -1.55 -5.99
C GLN A 58 -4.25 -0.45 -5.53
N LEU A 59 -3.90 0.31 -4.49
CA LEU A 59 -4.71 1.43 -4.01
C LEU A 59 -4.80 2.56 -5.06
N GLN A 60 -3.74 2.78 -5.85
CA GLN A 60 -3.73 3.75 -6.94
C GLN A 60 -4.57 3.31 -8.15
N GLU A 61 -4.72 2.01 -8.36
CA GLU A 61 -5.57 1.46 -9.43
C GLU A 61 -7.07 1.54 -9.09
N ILE A 62 -7.42 1.76 -7.82
CA ILE A 62 -8.81 1.93 -7.41
C ILE A 62 -9.28 3.31 -7.89
N PRO A 63 -10.38 3.39 -8.67
CA PRO A 63 -10.88 4.66 -9.14
C PRO A 63 -11.40 5.52 -7.98
N ASP A 64 -11.06 6.81 -8.01
CA ASP A 64 -11.53 7.79 -7.04
C ASP A 64 -13.06 7.84 -6.94
N VAL A 65 -13.74 7.57 -8.06
CA VAL A 65 -15.19 7.60 -8.16
C VAL A 65 -15.73 6.23 -8.54
N ARG A 66 -16.61 5.69 -7.69
CA ARG A 66 -17.40 4.48 -7.99
C ARG A 66 -18.60 4.82 -8.87
N ILE A 67 -18.38 4.88 -10.18
CA ILE A 67 -19.39 5.24 -11.19
C ILE A 67 -20.65 4.38 -11.09
N GLU A 68 -20.52 3.08 -10.83
CA GLU A 68 -21.65 2.15 -10.68
C GLU A 68 -22.60 2.59 -9.56
N LYS A 69 -22.05 2.88 -8.36
CA LYS A 69 -22.83 3.33 -7.21
C LYS A 69 -23.49 4.69 -7.46
N VAL A 70 -22.80 5.61 -8.13
CA VAL A 70 -23.36 6.91 -8.50
C VAL A 70 -24.54 6.73 -9.45
N THR A 71 -24.41 5.85 -10.43
CA THR A 71 -25.45 5.56 -11.42
C THR A 71 -26.66 4.90 -10.78
N GLU A 72 -26.44 3.94 -9.87
CA GLU A 72 -27.49 3.29 -9.10
C GLU A 72 -28.32 4.31 -8.29
N ILE A 73 -27.64 5.18 -7.53
CA ILE A 73 -28.31 6.21 -6.72
C ILE A 73 -29.05 7.20 -7.63
N LYS A 74 -28.46 7.63 -8.75
CA LYS A 74 -29.14 8.49 -9.73
C LYS A 74 -30.43 7.87 -10.26
N ASN A 75 -30.40 6.57 -10.56
CA ASN A 75 -31.58 5.85 -11.03
C ASN A 75 -32.65 5.75 -9.93
N GLN A 76 -32.27 5.46 -8.68
CA GLN A 76 -33.20 5.44 -7.55
C GLN A 76 -33.86 6.81 -7.32
N ILE A 77 -33.10 7.90 -7.47
CA ILE A 77 -33.62 9.26 -7.38
C ILE A 77 -34.62 9.53 -8.52
N ALA A 78 -34.26 9.20 -9.76
CA ALA A 78 -35.12 9.39 -10.93
C ALA A 78 -36.43 8.57 -10.85
N GLN A 79 -36.37 7.37 -10.27
CA GLN A 79 -37.53 6.51 -10.03
C GLN A 79 -38.35 6.92 -8.81
N GLY A 80 -37.89 7.90 -8.03
CA GLY A 80 -38.53 8.33 -6.78
C GLY A 80 -38.44 7.30 -5.64
N SER A 81 -37.63 6.25 -5.79
CA SER A 81 -37.45 5.19 -4.79
C SER A 81 -36.31 5.47 -3.82
N TYR A 82 -35.56 6.56 -4.02
CA TYR A 82 -34.51 6.97 -3.09
C TYR A 82 -35.10 7.52 -1.79
N GLN A 83 -35.01 6.72 -0.72
CA GLN A 83 -35.50 7.10 0.60
C GLN A 83 -34.42 7.78 1.44
N VAL A 84 -34.68 9.02 1.83
CA VAL A 84 -33.81 9.78 2.74
C VAL A 84 -34.13 9.37 4.18
N SER A 85 -33.17 8.73 4.85
CA SER A 85 -33.27 8.39 6.27
C SER A 85 -32.75 9.54 7.14
N SER A 86 -33.62 10.08 8.01
CA SER A 86 -33.26 11.12 8.98
C SER A 86 -32.20 10.66 9.98
N GLU A 87 -32.23 9.39 10.38
CA GLU A 87 -31.21 8.76 11.22
C GLU A 87 -29.83 8.78 10.54
N LYS A 88 -29.75 8.39 9.26
CA LYS A 88 -28.49 8.45 8.50
C LYS A 88 -27.96 9.89 8.41
N ILE A 89 -28.83 10.89 8.25
CA ILE A 89 -28.43 12.29 8.24
C ILE A 89 -27.86 12.70 9.60
N ALA A 90 -28.58 12.42 10.69
CA ALA A 90 -28.14 12.77 12.04
C ALA A 90 -26.78 12.12 12.38
N HIS A 91 -26.62 10.83 12.06
CA HIS A 91 -25.34 10.14 12.26
C HIS A 91 -24.20 10.78 11.46
N ARG A 92 -24.44 11.20 10.22
CA ARG A 92 -23.43 11.89 9.39
C ARG A 92 -23.06 13.25 9.97
N LEU A 93 -24.05 14.03 10.41
CA LEU A 93 -23.82 15.34 11.05
C LEU A 93 -23.00 15.21 12.34
N MET A 94 -23.36 14.25 13.20
CA MET A 94 -22.64 13.99 14.44
C MET A 94 -21.22 13.49 14.17
N GLY A 95 -21.06 12.57 13.22
CA GLY A 95 -19.73 12.07 12.83
C GLY A 95 -18.83 13.17 12.27
N GLU A 96 -19.35 14.04 11.40
CA GLU A 96 -18.59 15.17 10.85
C GLU A 96 -18.24 16.22 11.92
N SER A 97 -19.16 16.53 12.83
CA SER A 97 -18.89 17.43 13.95
C SER A 97 -17.79 16.90 14.86
N LEU A 98 -17.81 15.60 15.18
CA LEU A 98 -16.79 14.97 16.03
C LEU A 98 -15.41 14.92 15.36
N LEU A 99 -15.36 14.70 14.04
CA LEU A 99 -14.10 14.71 13.29
C LEU A 99 -13.49 16.11 13.22
N ASN A 100 -14.32 17.15 13.11
CA ASN A 100 -13.85 18.53 13.02
C ASN A 100 -13.32 19.09 14.35
N GLU A 101 -13.76 18.56 15.50
CA GLU A 101 -13.22 18.95 16.81
C GLU A 101 -11.92 18.22 17.19
N LEU A 102 -11.58 17.13 16.50
CA LEU A 102 -10.36 16.33 16.74
C LEU A 102 -9.17 16.73 15.85
N LEU A 103 -9.37 17.67 14.93
CA LEU A 103 -8.38 18.22 14.01
C LEU A 103 -8.14 19.71 14.28
#